data_AF-A0A662PKV2-F1
#
_entry.id   AF-A0A662PKV2-F1
#
_cell.length_a   1.000
_cell.length_b   1.000
_cell.length_c   1.000
_cell.angle_alpha   90.00
_cell.angle_beta   90.00
_cell.angle_gamma   90.00
#
_symmetry.space_group_name_H-M   'P 1'
#
loop_
_entity.id
_entity.type
_entity.pdbx_description
1 polymer ?
#
loop_
_entity_poly.entity_id
_entity_poly.type
_entity_poly.pdbx_seq_one_letter_code
_entity_poly.pdbx_strand_id
1 'polypeptide(L)'
;HEKRLDRKRKLTEIFYRRFYSLIKDNPKVRRILTEKEIENGTYTLVNRIVEEIMAKEQKIGRELTVEEIKEIIMKILNELSSTSYIG
;
A
#
# COMPACT_ATOMS: atom_id res chain seq x y z
N HIS A 1 -11.94 13.47 -14.36
CA HIS A 1 -12.05 12.00 -14.21
C HIS A 1 -10.76 11.29 -14.63
N GLU A 2 -10.25 11.56 -15.84
CA GLU A 2 -9.04 10.93 -16.40
C GLU A 2 -7.75 11.16 -15.60
N LYS A 3 -7.44 12.41 -15.21
CA LYS A 3 -6.27 12.72 -14.36
C LYS A 3 -6.25 11.95 -13.03
N ARG A 4 -7.43 11.71 -12.44
CA ARG A 4 -7.59 10.99 -11.18
C ARG A 4 -7.32 9.49 -11.35
N LEU A 5 -7.77 8.92 -12.47
CA LEU A 5 -7.50 7.53 -12.84
C LEU A 5 -6.01 7.32 -13.12
N ASP A 6 -5.38 8.25 -13.85
CA ASP A 6 -3.95 8.24 -14.11
C ASP A 6 -3.12 8.31 -12.81
N ARG A 7 -3.50 9.22 -11.89
CA ARG A 7 -2.90 9.32 -10.56
C ARG A 7 -3.02 8.01 -9.76
N LYS A 8 -4.22 7.43 -9.68
CA LYS A 8 -4.46 6.15 -9.01
C LYS A 8 -3.55 5.05 -9.58
N ARG A 9 -3.52 4.92 -10.91
CA ARG A 9 -2.71 3.92 -11.61
C ARG A 9 -1.22 4.09 -11.33
N LYS A 10 -0.70 5.32 -11.40
CA LYS A 10 0.71 5.64 -11.12
C LYS A 10 1.10 5.27 -9.69
N LEU A 11 0.27 5.63 -8.71
CA LEU A 11 0.51 5.28 -7.31
C LEU A 11 0.51 3.75 -7.10
N THR A 12 -0.49 3.06 -7.65
CA THR A 12 -0.58 1.60 -7.57
C THR A 12 0.67 0.94 -8.14
N GLU A 13 1.12 1.36 -9.33
CA GLU A 13 2.30 0.78 -9.98
C GLU A 13 3.58 0.99 -9.16
N ILE A 14 3.80 2.22 -8.68
CA ILE A 14 4.99 2.56 -7.88
C ILE A 14 5.03 1.75 -6.58
N PHE A 15 3.94 1.74 -5.82
CA PHE A 15 3.90 1.05 -4.53
C PHE A 15 3.92 -0.46 -4.69
N TYR A 16 3.19 -1.02 -5.66
CA TYR A 16 3.21 -2.45 -5.91
C TYR A 16 4.61 -2.92 -6.28
N ARG A 17 5.27 -2.27 -7.24
CA ARG A 17 6.63 -2.64 -7.64
C ARG A 17 7.58 -2.57 -6.44
N ARG A 18 7.49 -1.51 -5.63
CA ARG A 18 8.40 -1.33 -4.48
C ARG A 18 8.14 -2.38 -3.40
N PHE A 19 6.90 -2.52 -2.91
CA PHE A 19 6.58 -3.46 -1.85
C PHE A 19 6.77 -4.91 -2.29
N TYR A 20 6.31 -5.28 -3.48
CA TYR A 20 6.48 -6.63 -4.00
C TYR A 20 7.97 -7.02 -4.05
N SER A 21 8.83 -6.14 -4.58
CA SER A 21 10.27 -6.40 -4.63
C SER A 21 10.91 -6.58 -3.25
N LEU A 22 10.43 -5.85 -2.23
CA LEU A 22 10.93 -5.97 -0.86
C LEU A 22 10.46 -7.25 -0.16
N ILE A 23 9.25 -7.71 -0.48
CA ILE A 23 8.60 -8.82 0.22
C ILE A 23 8.93 -10.17 -0.44
N LYS A 24 8.89 -10.24 -1.77
CA LYS A 24 8.99 -11.50 -2.52
C LYS A 24 10.31 -12.24 -2.30
N ASP A 25 11.40 -11.51 -2.06
CA ASP A 25 12.74 -12.06 -1.91
C ASP A 25 13.12 -12.20 -0.42
N ASN A 26 12.22 -11.87 0.51
CA ASN A 26 12.47 -12.00 1.94
C ASN A 26 12.40 -13.49 2.36
N PRO A 27 13.50 -14.08 2.87
CA PRO A 27 13.54 -15.51 3.21
C PRO A 27 12.55 -15.91 4.31
N LYS A 28 12.23 -15.01 5.24
CA LYS A 28 11.26 -15.29 6.31
C LYS A 28 9.84 -15.35 5.76
N VAL A 29 9.51 -14.46 4.82
CA VAL A 29 8.19 -14.45 4.18
C VAL A 29 8.02 -15.66 3.27
N ARG A 30 9.01 -15.98 2.44
CA ARG A 30 8.99 -17.13 1.52
C ARG A 30 8.88 -18.49 2.21
N ARG A 31 9.25 -18.59 3.49
CA ARG A 31 9.07 -19.82 4.29
C ARG A 31 7.62 -20.07 4.68
N ILE A 32 6.77 -19.04 4.64
CA ILE A 32 5.42 -19.06 5.21
C ILE A 32 4.37 -18.86 4.11
N LEU A 33 4.68 -18.06 3.08
CA LEU A 33 3.76 -17.70 2.01
C LEU A 33 4.27 -18.14 0.65
N THR A 34 3.34 -18.61 -0.18
CA THR A 34 3.54 -18.83 -1.61
C THR A 34 3.68 -17.51 -2.36
N GLU A 35 4.21 -17.57 -3.57
CA GLU A 35 4.32 -16.39 -4.44
C GLU A 35 2.98 -15.71 -4.68
N LYS A 36 1.94 -16.51 -4.94
CA LYS A 36 0.57 -16.02 -5.17
C LYS A 36 -0.02 -15.33 -3.94
N GLU A 37 0.26 -15.84 -2.73
CA GLU A 37 -0.16 -15.18 -1.49
C GLU A 37 0.57 -13.87 -1.27
N ILE A 38 1.87 -13.80 -1.60
CA ILE A 38 2.65 -12.56 -1.55
C ILE A 38 2.10 -11.53 -2.54
N GLU A 39 1.80 -11.94 -3.78
CA GLU A 39 1.21 -11.08 -4.81
C GLU A 39 -0.14 -10.51 -4.35
N ASN A 40 -1.04 -11.38 -3.89
CA ASN A 40 -2.37 -11.00 -3.42
C ASN A 40 -2.33 -10.09 -2.19
N GLY A 41 -1.48 -10.41 -1.21
CA GLY A 41 -1.27 -9.61 -0.01
C GLY A 41 -0.71 -8.24 -0.35
N THR A 42 0.28 -8.18 -1.25
CA THR A 42 0.86 -6.91 -1.72
C THR A 42 -0.18 -6.07 -2.47
N TYR A 43 -0.96 -6.68 -3.35
CA TYR A 43 -2.01 -5.97 -4.10
C TYR A 43 -3.07 -5.38 -3.15
N THR A 44 -3.49 -6.16 -2.15
CA THR A 44 -4.44 -5.71 -1.13
C THR A 44 -3.90 -4.52 -0.33
N LEU A 45 -2.65 -4.61 0.16
CA LEU A 45 -2.01 -3.53 0.90
C LEU A 45 -1.91 -2.24 0.07
N VAL A 46 -1.46 -2.37 -1.18
CA VAL A 46 -1.30 -1.24 -2.09
C VAL A 46 -2.63 -0.57 -2.39
N ASN A 47 -3.68 -1.34 -2.66
CA ASN A 47 -5.00 -0.76 -2.94
C ASN A 47 -5.52 0.04 -1.76
N ARG A 48 -5.39 -0.48 -0.53
CA ARG A 48 -5.79 0.26 0.68
C ARG A 48 -5.01 1.57 0.83
N ILE A 49 -3.70 1.55 0.65
CA ILE A 49 -2.85 2.76 0.70
C ILE A 49 -3.30 3.78 -0.34
N VAL A 50 -3.49 3.35 -1.59
CA VAL A 50 -3.88 4.23 -2.69
C VAL A 50 -5.28 4.79 -2.46
N GLU A 51 -6.23 3.99 -1.99
CA GLU A 51 -7.59 4.46 -1.69
C GLU A 51 -7.59 5.54 -0.62
N GLU A 52 -6.84 5.38 0.46
CA GLU A 52 -6.71 6.40 1.52
C GLU A 52 -6.05 7.68 1.00
N ILE A 53 -5.00 7.58 0.17
CA ILE A 53 -4.38 8.73 -0.50
C ILE A 53 -5.42 9.45 -1.35
N MET A 54 -6.09 8.74 -2.26
CA MET A 54 -7.06 9.33 -3.18
C MET A 54 -8.25 9.96 -2.45
N ALA A 55 -8.71 9.35 -1.34
CA ALA A 55 -9.78 9.89 -0.51
C ALA A 55 -9.34 11.18 0.19
N LYS A 56 -8.12 11.22 0.75
CA LYS A 56 -7.58 12.42 1.39
C LYS A 56 -7.32 13.54 0.38
N GLU A 57 -6.72 13.23 -0.77
CA GLU A 57 -6.51 14.19 -1.87
C GLU A 57 -7.84 14.80 -2.33
N GLN A 58 -8.89 13.98 -2.48
CA GLN A 58 -10.23 14.46 -2.82
C GLN A 58 -10.81 15.38 -1.75
N LYS A 59 -10.61 15.06 -0.47
CA LYS A 59 -11.11 15.85 0.66
C LYS A 59 -10.44 17.22 0.77
N ILE A 60 -9.13 17.30 0.53
CA ILE A 60 -8.35 18.54 0.69
C ILE A 60 -8.22 19.34 -0.62
N GLY A 61 -8.60 18.76 -1.76
CA GLY A 61 -8.58 19.43 -3.07
C GLY A 61 -7.19 19.61 -3.68
N ARG A 62 -6.18 18.89 -3.20
CA ARG A 62 -4.80 18.89 -3.75
C ARG A 62 -4.14 17.52 -3.62
N GLU A 63 -3.07 17.30 -4.35
CA GLU A 63 -2.21 16.13 -4.16
C GLU A 63 -1.51 16.18 -2.79
N LEU A 64 -1.30 15.01 -2.21
CA LEU A 64 -0.56 14.88 -0.95
C LEU A 64 0.93 15.09 -1.17
N THR A 65 1.57 15.68 -0.19
CA THR A 65 3.03 15.71 -0.10
C THR A 65 3.56 14.31 0.22
N VAL A 66 4.84 14.10 -0.02
CA VAL A 66 5.51 12.82 0.31
C VAL A 66 5.38 12.48 1.79
N GLU A 67 5.43 13.47 2.68
CA GLU A 67 5.33 13.22 4.13
C GLU A 67 3.92 12.76 4.53
N GLU A 68 2.88 13.41 3.99
CA GLU A 68 1.49 12.98 4.21
C GLU A 68 1.22 11.57 3.67
N ILE A 69 1.87 11.20 2.55
CA ILE A 69 1.81 9.85 2.01
C ILE A 69 2.48 8.85 2.95
N LYS A 70 3.66 9.18 3.51
CA LYS A 70 4.34 8.31 4.48
C LYS A 70 3.49 8.10 5.73
N GLU A 71 2.86 9.14 6.25
CA GLU A 71 1.97 9.04 7.41
C GLU A 71 0.83 8.04 7.16
N ILE A 72 0.21 8.09 5.97
CA ILE A 72 -0.84 7.13 5.58
C ILE A 72 -0.29 5.70 5.53
N ILE A 73 0.87 5.51 4.89
CA ILE A 73 1.51 4.19 4.80
C ILE A 73 1.79 3.65 6.21
N MET A 74 2.42 4.43 7.07
CA MET A 74 2.75 4.03 8.44
C MET A 74 1.51 3.72 9.26
N LYS A 75 0.47 4.54 9.15
CA LYS A 75 -0.82 4.28 9.82
C LYS A 75 -1.40 2.93 9.41
N ILE A 76 -1.47 2.64 8.11
CA ILE A 76 -2.02 1.38 7.60
C ILE A 76 -1.17 0.18 8.04
N LEU A 77 0.16 0.30 7.98
CA LEU A 77 1.05 -0.76 8.43
C LEU A 77 0.91 -1.02 9.94
N ASN A 78 0.79 0.04 10.74
CA ASN A 78 0.56 -0.07 12.18
C ASN A 78 -0.77 -0.75 12.50
N GLU A 79 -1.86 -0.39 11.80
CA GLU A 79 -3.18 -1.02 11.94
C GLU A 79 -3.13 -2.53 11.63
N LEU A 80 -2.37 -2.93 10.61
CA LEU A 80 -2.20 -4.35 10.27
C LEU A 80 -1.34 -5.10 11.29
N SER A 81 -0.34 -4.44 11.87
CA SER A 81 0.52 -5.04 12.90
C SER A 81 -0.18 -5.17 14.26
N SER A 82 -1.07 -4.23 14.62
CA SER A 82 -1.78 -4.23 15.89
C SER A 82 -2.91 -5.25 15.94
N THR A 83 -3.47 -5.64 14.79
CA THR A 83 -4.39 -6.79 14.69
C THR A 83 -3.75 -8.13 15.04
N SER A 84 -2.42 -8.21 15.18
CA SER A 84 -1.71 -9.45 15.57
C SER A 84 -1.50 -9.63 17.08
N TYR A 85 -1.99 -8.71 17.94
CA TYR A 85 -1.88 -8.79 19.42
C TYR A 85 -3.15 -9.31 20.12
N ILE A 86 -4.02 -10.03 19.41
CA ILE A 86 -5.11 -10.80 20.02
C ILE A 86 -4.78 -12.27 19.79
N GLY A 87 -3.88 -12.80 20.63
CA GLY A 87 -3.47 -14.20 20.68
C GLY A 87 -3.21 -14.58 22.13
#